data_AF-A0A8H9GR11-F1
#
_entry.id   AF-A0A8H9GR11-F1
#
_cell.length_a   1.000
_cell.length_b   1.000
_cell.length_c   1.000
_cell.angle_alpha   90.00
_cell.angle_beta   90.00
_cell.angle_gamma   90.00
#
_symmetry.space_group_name_H-M   'P 1'
#
loop_
_entity.id
_entity.type
_entity.pdbx_description
1 polymer ?
#
loop_
_entity_poly.entity_id
_entity_poly.type
_entity_poly.pdbx_seq_one_letter_code
_entity_poly.pdbx_strand_id
1 'polypeptide(L)'
;MNRALLLLSLPALLLSALARGQAAQSTKTTLSTCGAYTVKTVENGFDDPPDRVTLSRAGVTYATVEDTMVSVDWCRDVTGDGVPEVLLAGFSGGAHCCFTHHLYSLSTPPRKLLTAFSAHSDTLEARQLDGRGPLELVGSDWRFAYGYGMSFAESAPLPVVYSLLPTPGGARFVENTRAFPGFMQTFATRMNSGDVFSGGVLVAYATRVLTQGAAAADAWAQGQPQPYRAWLANYGPDVGQDLSDFGMWDWPTRAGVNADAGRGGIGGAFLTPGTRAYLGQVIGRDAATLRLYRAQGAEVVAGPVLLSVPVTRDGYGEPVVPVWPTTTVRRASGRDDALLRDTRSGSVRYLPVRVSAGGMTELKDDALGVTARLLGDLSGVAGHVAAQFRDVKRTPEQQAEVKRRVQAAVTRAQPWLAGWKGPEAFALERLGNFTFSSVRLLTDTPTRAQAVMTTTVGFTDAKTDSEYVNGERFTMTVDLARGAQGWEVTDWTLVPRTGELTEE
;
A
#
# COMPACT_ATOMS: atom_id res chain seq x y z
N MET A 1 -76.09 39.26 21.51
CA MET A 1 -76.46 38.26 22.54
C MET A 1 -75.45 37.13 22.49
N ASN A 2 -74.97 36.73 23.67
CA ASN A 2 -74.09 35.60 24.00
C ASN A 2 -72.60 35.66 23.58
N ARG A 3 -71.83 36.07 24.59
CA ARG A 3 -70.39 35.89 24.82
C ARG A 3 -70.02 34.41 24.84
N ALA A 4 -68.89 34.07 24.22
CA ALA A 4 -68.08 32.93 24.62
C ALA A 4 -66.61 33.39 24.64
N LEU A 5 -66.05 33.46 25.85
CA LEU A 5 -64.63 33.67 26.13
C LEU A 5 -63.84 32.44 25.65
N LEU A 6 -62.76 32.66 24.91
CA LEU A 6 -61.67 31.70 24.77
C LEU A 6 -60.38 32.43 25.15
N LEU A 7 -60.01 32.26 26.42
CA LEU A 7 -58.69 32.57 26.96
C LEU A 7 -57.71 31.51 26.43
N LEU A 8 -56.90 31.86 25.44
CA LEU A 8 -55.70 31.11 25.07
C LEU A 8 -54.54 31.65 25.91
N SER A 9 -54.20 30.91 26.96
CA SER A 9 -52.99 31.08 27.76
C SER A 9 -51.77 30.69 26.90
N LEU A 10 -50.95 31.68 26.57
CA LEU A 10 -49.58 31.49 26.09
C LEU A 10 -48.71 30.92 27.23
N PRO A 11 -48.12 29.72 27.12
CA PRO A 11 -47.02 29.37 27.99
C PRO A 11 -45.76 30.08 27.46
N ALA A 12 -45.21 30.98 28.28
CA ALA A 12 -43.87 31.49 28.10
C ALA A 12 -42.89 30.30 28.21
N LEU A 13 -42.43 29.79 27.08
CA LEU A 13 -41.29 28.87 27.00
C LEU A 13 -40.03 29.65 27.40
N LEU A 14 -39.72 29.61 28.69
CA LEU A 14 -38.40 29.91 29.22
C LEU A 14 -37.43 28.88 28.62
N LEU A 15 -36.71 29.29 27.58
CA LEU A 15 -35.49 28.63 27.12
C LEU A 15 -34.43 28.79 28.21
N SER A 16 -34.49 27.91 29.20
CA SER A 16 -33.37 27.64 30.09
C SER A 16 -32.27 27.02 29.25
N ALA A 17 -31.33 27.84 28.79
CA ALA A 17 -30.06 27.38 28.27
C ALA A 17 -29.36 26.60 29.39
N LEU A 18 -29.53 25.27 29.40
CA LEU A 18 -28.65 24.37 30.12
C LEU A 18 -27.29 24.46 29.42
N ALA A 19 -26.48 25.43 29.83
CA ALA A 19 -25.04 25.33 29.72
C ALA A 19 -24.62 24.10 30.53
N ARG A 20 -24.63 22.93 29.88
CA ARG A 20 -23.82 21.80 30.34
C ARG A 20 -22.37 22.27 30.23
N GLY A 21 -21.83 22.80 31.32
CA GLY A 21 -20.39 22.77 31.52
C GLY A 21 -19.99 21.31 31.44
N GLN A 22 -19.39 20.90 30.32
CA GLN A 22 -18.56 19.69 30.31
C GLN A 22 -17.48 19.95 31.33
N ALA A 23 -17.57 19.29 32.49
CA ALA A 23 -16.45 19.22 33.41
C ALA A 23 -15.27 18.69 32.61
N ALA A 24 -14.17 19.44 32.54
CA ALA A 24 -12.95 19.01 31.88
C ALA A 24 -12.61 17.61 32.41
N GLN A 25 -12.54 16.61 31.52
CA GLN A 25 -12.11 15.28 31.90
C GLN A 25 -10.69 15.41 32.48
N SER A 26 -10.50 14.99 33.72
CA SER A 26 -9.18 15.03 34.35
C SER A 26 -8.28 14.01 33.66
N THR A 27 -7.10 14.44 33.21
CA THR A 27 -6.07 13.53 32.71
C THR A 27 -5.79 12.42 33.72
N LYS A 28 -5.86 11.17 33.28
CA LYS A 28 -5.56 9.99 34.12
C LYS A 28 -4.08 9.68 33.97
N THR A 29 -3.36 9.63 35.09
CA THR A 29 -1.94 9.22 35.11
C THR A 29 -1.80 7.86 35.77
N THR A 30 -1.19 6.91 35.07
CA THR A 30 -0.85 5.58 35.58
C THR A 30 0.66 5.43 35.62
N LEU A 31 1.20 4.92 36.72
CA LEU A 31 2.60 4.57 36.88
C LEU A 31 2.72 3.07 37.06
N SER A 32 3.56 2.44 36.25
CA SER A 32 3.92 1.03 36.39
C SER A 32 5.44 0.87 36.26
N THR A 33 5.91 -0.36 36.47
CA THR A 33 7.32 -0.71 36.28
C THR A 33 7.43 -1.84 35.29
N CYS A 34 8.47 -1.78 34.46
CA CYS A 34 8.87 -2.87 33.58
C CYS A 34 10.39 -3.00 33.70
N GLY A 35 10.86 -4.11 34.26
CA GLY A 35 12.26 -4.24 34.68
C GLY A 35 12.70 -3.09 35.59
N ALA A 36 13.81 -2.44 35.24
CA ALA A 36 14.36 -1.29 35.99
C ALA A 36 13.79 0.08 35.58
N TYR A 37 12.78 0.12 34.70
CA TYR A 37 12.22 1.35 34.17
C TYR A 37 10.84 1.64 34.74
N THR A 38 10.58 2.92 35.00
CA THR A 38 9.26 3.45 35.26
C THR A 38 8.58 3.71 33.92
N VAL A 39 7.39 3.15 33.75
CA VAL A 39 6.50 3.40 32.61
C VAL A 39 5.39 4.31 33.09
N LYS A 40 5.34 5.54 32.59
CA LYS A 40 4.31 6.53 32.91
C LYS A 40 3.37 6.68 31.74
N THR A 41 2.10 6.34 31.94
CA THR A 41 1.02 6.59 30.98
C THR A 41 0.21 7.79 31.44
N VAL A 42 -0.06 8.73 30.54
CA VAL A 42 -0.97 9.87 30.73
C VAL A 42 -2.05 9.75 29.66
N GLU A 43 -3.29 9.63 30.08
CA GLU A 43 -4.48 9.41 29.23
C GLU A 43 -5.40 10.64 29.32
N ASN A 44 -5.89 11.13 28.19
CA ASN A 44 -6.74 12.29 28.04
C ASN A 44 -8.03 12.00 27.24
N GLY A 45 -8.33 10.73 26.94
CA GLY A 45 -9.66 10.34 26.46
C GLY A 45 -10.07 10.95 25.12
N PHE A 46 -9.15 10.96 24.15
CA PHE A 46 -9.25 11.60 22.82
C PHE A 46 -9.16 13.13 22.79
N ASP A 47 -9.05 13.82 23.92
CA ASP A 47 -8.86 15.27 23.97
C ASP A 47 -7.38 15.68 23.79
N ASP A 48 -7.14 16.98 23.55
CA ASP A 48 -5.80 17.57 23.54
C ASP A 48 -5.27 17.88 24.97
N PRO A 49 -3.99 17.59 25.28
CA PRO A 49 -3.00 16.93 24.43
C PRO A 49 -3.24 15.40 24.31
N PRO A 50 -2.68 14.75 23.28
CA PRO A 50 -2.80 13.31 23.07
C PRO A 50 -2.28 12.49 24.26
N ASP A 51 -2.70 11.22 24.31
CA ASP A 51 -2.19 10.24 25.26
C ASP A 51 -0.68 10.06 25.08
N ARG A 52 0.00 9.76 26.18
CA ARG A 52 1.46 9.60 26.20
C ARG A 52 1.90 8.47 27.10
N VAL A 53 2.84 7.65 26.61
CA VAL A 53 3.67 6.78 27.43
C VAL A 53 5.11 7.28 27.48
N THR A 54 5.71 7.32 28.66
CA THR A 54 7.11 7.68 28.88
C THR A 54 7.87 6.55 29.57
N LEU A 55 9.02 6.16 29.02
CA LEU A 55 9.97 5.23 29.62
C LEU A 55 11.09 6.01 30.30
N SER A 56 11.22 5.86 31.61
CA SER A 56 12.22 6.59 32.40
C SER A 56 12.95 5.70 33.41
N ARG A 57 14.20 6.06 33.73
CA ARG A 57 14.98 5.41 34.79
C ARG A 57 15.87 6.44 35.47
N ALA A 58 15.89 6.41 36.81
CA ALA A 58 16.66 7.36 37.63
C ALA A 58 16.40 8.83 37.27
N GLY A 59 15.14 9.18 36.97
CA GLY A 59 14.73 10.54 36.60
C GLY A 59 15.05 10.95 35.16
N VAL A 60 15.69 10.10 34.36
CA VAL A 60 15.98 10.36 32.94
C VAL A 60 14.92 9.69 32.07
N THR A 61 14.30 10.45 31.18
CA THR A 61 13.41 9.94 30.13
C THR A 61 14.23 9.46 28.93
N TYR A 62 13.98 8.23 28.50
CA TYR A 62 14.69 7.62 27.36
C TYR A 62 13.81 7.48 26.12
N ALA A 63 12.50 7.31 26.29
CA ALA A 63 11.56 7.24 25.18
C ALA A 63 10.21 7.82 25.57
N THR A 64 9.55 8.40 24.58
CA THR A 64 8.19 8.91 24.66
C THR A 64 7.44 8.45 23.41
N VAL A 65 6.25 7.90 23.60
CA VAL A 65 5.30 7.58 22.53
C VAL A 65 4.03 8.39 22.80
N GLU A 66 3.55 9.11 21.80
CA GLU A 66 2.35 9.93 21.86
C GLU A 66 1.45 9.56 20.68
N ASP A 67 0.15 9.41 20.94
CA ASP A 67 -0.88 9.15 19.93
C ASP A 67 -2.26 9.49 20.51
N THR A 68 -3.32 9.44 19.71
CA THR A 68 -4.69 9.71 20.19
C THR A 68 -5.04 8.81 21.40
N MET A 69 -4.63 7.55 21.36
CA MET A 69 -4.56 6.68 22.54
C MET A 69 -3.25 5.91 22.56
N VAL A 70 -2.67 5.69 23.74
CA VAL A 70 -1.48 4.83 23.90
C VAL A 70 -1.64 3.87 25.08
N SER A 71 -1.40 2.58 24.84
CA SER A 71 -1.39 1.54 25.88
C SER A 71 -0.02 0.89 26.04
N VAL A 72 0.18 0.30 27.22
CA VAL A 72 1.24 -0.67 27.46
C VAL A 72 0.61 -2.05 27.32
N ASP A 73 0.94 -2.78 26.28
CA ASP A 73 0.31 -4.08 25.99
C ASP A 73 0.89 -5.18 26.89
N TRP A 74 2.22 -5.27 26.93
CA TRP A 74 2.92 -6.23 27.77
C TRP A 74 4.36 -5.80 28.08
N CYS A 75 4.87 -6.39 29.16
CA CYS A 75 6.24 -6.29 29.62
C CYS A 75 6.78 -7.70 29.89
N ARG A 76 7.71 -8.20 29.06
CA ARG A 76 8.32 -9.53 29.22
C ARG A 76 9.56 -9.67 28.35
N ASP A 77 10.43 -10.61 28.71
CA ASP A 77 11.56 -11.00 27.87
C ASP A 77 11.07 -11.79 26.66
N VAL A 78 11.22 -11.22 25.46
CA VAL A 78 10.92 -11.89 24.18
C VAL A 78 12.18 -12.21 23.39
N THR A 79 13.33 -11.70 23.81
CA THR A 79 14.62 -11.94 23.16
C THR A 79 15.36 -13.14 23.75
N GLY A 80 14.98 -13.58 24.94
CA GLY A 80 15.61 -14.67 25.70
C GLY A 80 16.96 -14.29 26.31
N ASP A 81 17.30 -13.00 26.40
CA ASP A 81 18.58 -12.52 26.94
C ASP A 81 18.52 -12.16 28.44
N GLY A 82 17.37 -12.35 29.09
CA GLY A 82 17.12 -12.04 30.49
C GLY A 82 16.78 -10.56 30.75
N VAL A 83 16.72 -9.73 29.71
CA VAL A 83 16.27 -8.34 29.78
C VAL A 83 14.83 -8.27 29.26
N PRO A 84 13.88 -7.66 30.01
CA PRO A 84 12.52 -7.54 29.52
C PRO A 84 12.40 -6.51 28.39
N GLU A 85 11.49 -6.76 27.46
CA GLU A 85 10.99 -5.79 26.52
C GLU A 85 9.64 -5.22 26.99
N VAL A 86 9.35 -3.98 26.59
CA VAL A 86 8.02 -3.37 26.70
C VAL A 86 7.45 -3.14 25.30
N LEU A 87 6.23 -3.63 25.07
CA LEU A 87 5.44 -3.33 23.89
C LEU A 87 4.43 -2.23 24.21
N LEU A 88 4.48 -1.16 23.42
CA LEU A 88 3.55 -0.05 23.46
C LEU A 88 2.70 -0.07 22.20
N ALA A 89 1.40 0.17 22.31
CA ALA A 89 0.51 0.32 21.16
C ALA A 89 -0.06 1.75 21.15
N GLY A 90 0.10 2.44 20.02
CA GLY A 90 -0.57 3.70 19.72
C GLY A 90 -1.76 3.46 18.80
N PHE A 91 -2.82 4.24 18.99
CA PHE A 91 -3.98 4.28 18.13
C PHE A 91 -4.27 5.72 17.73
N SER A 92 -4.34 5.96 16.41
CA SER A 92 -4.48 7.31 15.85
C SER A 92 -5.92 7.83 15.72
N GLY A 93 -6.91 7.12 16.27
CA GLY A 93 -8.29 7.63 16.36
C GLY A 93 -9.21 7.40 15.15
N GLY A 94 -8.81 6.65 14.13
CA GLY A 94 -9.68 6.35 12.99
C GLY A 94 -10.71 5.25 13.30
N ALA A 95 -11.88 5.31 12.65
CA ALA A 95 -13.03 4.44 12.97
C ALA A 95 -12.73 2.93 12.92
N HIS A 96 -11.77 2.50 12.09
CA HIS A 96 -11.34 1.12 11.98
C HIS A 96 -9.80 0.96 12.00
N CYS A 97 -9.03 2.03 12.15
CA CYS A 97 -7.56 2.13 12.00
C CYS A 97 -7.07 3.31 12.89
N CYS A 98 -5.83 3.48 13.32
CA CYS A 98 -4.61 2.82 12.89
C CYS A 98 -3.71 2.54 14.08
N PHE A 99 -3.35 1.27 14.24
CA PHE A 99 -2.48 0.83 15.31
C PHE A 99 -1.02 0.83 14.89
N THR A 100 -0.18 1.38 15.77
CA THR A 100 1.28 1.32 15.65
C THR A 100 1.88 0.76 16.92
N HIS A 101 2.68 -0.29 16.79
CA HIS A 101 3.36 -0.91 17.91
C HIS A 101 4.82 -0.48 17.97
N HIS A 102 5.30 -0.15 19.17
CA HIS A 102 6.70 0.13 19.45
C HIS A 102 7.22 -0.85 20.50
N LEU A 103 8.26 -1.60 20.14
CA LEU A 103 8.95 -2.51 21.06
C LEU A 103 10.28 -1.92 21.50
N TYR A 104 10.48 -1.82 22.81
CA TYR A 104 11.75 -1.40 23.39
C TYR A 104 12.33 -2.52 24.26
N SER A 105 13.58 -2.91 24.00
CA SER A 105 14.37 -3.67 24.96
C SER A 105 14.79 -2.75 26.08
N LEU A 106 14.58 -3.18 27.32
CA LEU A 106 14.94 -2.43 28.51
C LEU A 106 16.37 -2.69 28.98
N SER A 107 17.27 -2.86 28.00
CA SER A 107 18.71 -2.78 28.20
C SER A 107 19.09 -1.39 28.73
N THR A 108 20.35 -1.18 29.10
CA THR A 108 20.81 0.12 29.64
C THR A 108 21.89 0.70 28.73
N PRO A 109 21.60 1.76 27.94
CA PRO A 109 20.30 2.44 27.77
C PRO A 109 19.26 1.58 27.01
N PRO A 110 17.94 1.89 27.09
CA PRO A 110 16.93 1.10 26.41
C PRO A 110 17.04 1.31 24.90
N ARG A 111 16.64 0.30 24.13
CA ARG A 111 16.81 0.26 22.67
C ARG A 111 15.51 -0.10 21.99
N LYS A 112 15.08 0.72 21.04
CA LYS A 112 13.96 0.38 20.16
C LYS A 112 14.33 -0.77 19.24
N LEU A 113 13.57 -1.86 19.31
CA LEU A 113 13.76 -3.08 18.54
C LEU A 113 12.84 -3.16 17.32
N LEU A 114 11.66 -2.56 17.39
CA LEU A 114 10.63 -2.60 16.34
C LEU A 114 9.75 -1.35 16.40
N THR A 115 9.38 -0.86 15.22
CA THR A 115 8.17 -0.08 14.99
C THR A 115 7.37 -0.85 13.94
N ALA A 116 6.14 -1.25 14.25
CA ALA A 116 5.28 -2.00 13.34
C ALA A 116 3.94 -1.28 13.17
N PHE A 117 3.54 -1.04 11.93
CA PHE A 117 2.20 -0.53 11.61
C PHE A 117 1.29 -1.72 11.36
N SER A 118 0.38 -1.99 12.30
CA SER A 118 -0.56 -3.13 12.23
C SER A 118 -1.93 -2.73 11.70
N ALA A 119 -2.10 -1.46 11.30
CA ALA A 119 -3.30 -0.89 10.69
C ALA A 119 -4.55 -1.18 11.52
N HIS A 120 -5.33 -2.19 11.14
CA HIS A 120 -6.62 -2.53 11.75
C HIS A 120 -6.53 -3.58 12.88
N SER A 121 -5.32 -3.93 13.34
CA SER A 121 -5.12 -4.85 14.46
C SER A 121 -4.43 -4.17 15.63
N ASP A 122 -5.05 -4.23 16.80
CA ASP A 122 -4.55 -3.68 18.07
C ASP A 122 -3.44 -4.52 18.71
N THR A 123 -3.20 -5.73 18.21
CA THR A 123 -2.35 -6.72 18.87
C THR A 123 -1.11 -7.09 18.05
N LEU A 124 -0.01 -7.28 18.79
CA LEU A 124 1.21 -7.93 18.32
C LEU A 124 1.60 -9.03 19.31
N GLU A 125 1.30 -10.29 18.96
CA GLU A 125 1.42 -11.46 19.83
C GLU A 125 2.86 -11.98 19.84
N ALA A 126 3.52 -12.03 21.01
CA ALA A 126 4.79 -12.78 21.11
C ALA A 126 4.52 -14.26 21.41
N ARG A 127 5.06 -15.15 20.58
CA ARG A 127 4.95 -16.60 20.72
C ARG A 127 6.08 -17.33 20.02
N GLN A 128 6.33 -18.56 20.43
CA GLN A 128 7.37 -19.40 19.83
C GLN A 128 6.80 -20.14 18.59
N LEU A 129 7.40 -19.93 17.42
CA LEU A 129 6.97 -20.55 16.16
C LEU A 129 7.92 -21.60 15.60
N ASP A 130 9.22 -21.52 15.89
CA ASP A 130 10.21 -22.48 15.38
C ASP A 130 10.81 -23.40 16.45
N GLY A 131 10.42 -23.19 17.72
CA GLY A 131 10.86 -23.97 18.87
C GLY A 131 12.24 -23.57 19.39
N ARG A 132 12.81 -22.42 18.98
CA ARG A 132 14.19 -22.04 19.30
C ARG A 132 14.31 -20.58 19.73
N GLY A 133 15.16 -20.34 20.73
CA GLY A 133 15.66 -18.99 21.05
C GLY A 133 14.56 -17.95 21.33
N PRO A 134 14.72 -16.70 20.82
CA PRO A 134 13.74 -15.62 20.96
C PRO A 134 12.31 -16.02 20.53
N LEU A 135 11.30 -15.34 21.06
CA LEU A 135 9.94 -15.47 20.55
C LEU A 135 9.80 -14.69 19.24
N GLU A 136 8.97 -15.17 18.32
CA GLU A 136 8.47 -14.38 17.20
C GLU A 136 7.37 -13.42 17.65
N LEU A 137 7.25 -12.30 16.94
CA LEU A 137 6.12 -11.39 17.06
C LEU A 137 5.19 -11.56 15.87
N VAL A 138 3.92 -11.84 16.14
CA VAL A 138 2.90 -12.16 15.15
C VAL A 138 1.87 -11.05 15.13
N GLY A 139 1.71 -10.45 13.97
CA GLY A 139 0.74 -9.39 13.73
C GLY A 139 -0.06 -9.64 12.46
N SER A 140 -0.65 -8.56 11.97
CA SER A 140 -1.51 -8.55 10.80
C SER A 140 -0.98 -7.59 9.74
N ASP A 141 -0.99 -8.04 8.49
CA ASP A 141 -0.77 -7.24 7.30
C ASP A 141 -2.10 -7.03 6.58
N TRP A 142 -2.61 -5.81 6.66
CA TRP A 142 -3.90 -5.40 6.10
C TRP A 142 -3.77 -4.76 4.73
N ARG A 143 -2.73 -5.08 3.94
CA ARG A 143 -2.55 -4.53 2.57
C ARG A 143 -3.75 -4.74 1.63
N PHE A 144 -4.64 -5.67 1.95
CA PHE A 144 -5.87 -5.94 1.18
C PHE A 144 -7.14 -5.33 1.78
N ALA A 145 -7.05 -4.56 2.87
CA ALA A 145 -8.21 -3.90 3.44
C ALA A 145 -8.86 -2.97 2.42
N TYR A 146 -10.20 -3.07 2.28
CA TYR A 146 -10.98 -2.36 1.25
C TYR A 146 -10.58 -2.67 -0.20
N GLY A 147 -9.71 -3.66 -0.38
CA GLY A 147 -9.21 -4.05 -1.69
C GLY A 147 -10.23 -4.87 -2.45
N TYR A 148 -10.10 -4.85 -3.77
CA TYR A 148 -10.73 -5.83 -4.66
C TYR A 148 -12.27 -5.88 -4.57
N GLY A 149 -12.89 -4.74 -4.28
CA GLY A 149 -14.35 -4.63 -4.17
C GLY A 149 -14.93 -5.13 -2.85
N MET A 150 -14.11 -5.52 -1.87
CA MET A 150 -14.58 -5.95 -0.55
C MET A 150 -14.85 -4.75 0.36
N SER A 151 -15.86 -4.88 1.22
CA SER A 151 -16.02 -3.99 2.37
C SER A 151 -14.93 -4.24 3.43
N PHE A 152 -14.86 -3.39 4.46
CA PHE A 152 -13.99 -3.68 5.61
C PHE A 152 -14.40 -4.96 6.34
N ALA A 153 -15.71 -5.19 6.51
CA ALA A 153 -16.23 -6.35 7.22
C ALA A 153 -15.84 -7.68 6.54
N GLU A 154 -15.67 -7.62 5.22
CA GLU A 154 -15.21 -8.73 4.40
C GLU A 154 -13.68 -8.85 4.29
N SER A 155 -12.95 -7.80 4.66
CA SER A 155 -11.49 -7.75 4.57
C SER A 155 -10.86 -8.69 5.61
N ALA A 156 -9.80 -9.38 5.21
CA ALA A 156 -9.02 -10.23 6.12
C ALA A 156 -7.51 -9.95 5.98
N PRO A 157 -6.75 -9.96 7.10
CA PRO A 157 -5.32 -9.71 7.05
C PRO A 157 -4.55 -10.96 6.64
N LEU A 158 -3.38 -10.76 6.04
CA LEU A 158 -2.35 -11.78 6.02
C LEU A 158 -1.60 -11.80 7.35
N PRO A 159 -1.12 -12.96 7.82
CA PRO A 159 -0.30 -12.99 9.01
C PRO A 159 1.09 -12.41 8.68
N VAL A 160 1.62 -11.56 9.55
CA VAL A 160 3.02 -11.12 9.50
C VAL A 160 3.78 -11.70 10.69
N VAL A 161 5.00 -12.17 10.45
CA VAL A 161 5.89 -12.68 11.51
C VAL A 161 7.16 -11.85 11.51
N TYR A 162 7.49 -11.27 12.65
CA TYR A 162 8.77 -10.63 12.89
C TYR A 162 9.66 -11.56 13.71
N SER A 163 10.90 -11.76 13.26
CA SER A 163 11.92 -12.52 13.97
C SER A 163 13.04 -11.60 14.43
N LEU A 164 13.65 -11.89 15.57
CA LEU A 164 14.86 -11.21 16.03
C LEU A 164 16.06 -11.71 15.20
N LEU A 165 16.51 -10.91 14.23
CA LEU A 165 17.63 -11.25 13.35
C LEU A 165 18.79 -10.26 13.53
N PRO A 166 20.05 -10.68 13.30
CA PRO A 166 21.18 -9.76 13.19
C PRO A 166 20.92 -8.70 12.13
N THR A 167 21.21 -7.43 12.46
CA THR A 167 21.22 -6.33 11.50
C THR A 167 22.44 -5.45 11.77
N PRO A 168 22.91 -4.64 10.79
CA PRO A 168 23.90 -3.60 11.08
C PRO A 168 23.37 -2.68 12.19
N GLY A 169 24.09 -2.61 13.32
CA GLY A 169 23.65 -1.88 14.52
C GLY A 169 22.99 -2.75 15.61
N GLY A 170 23.01 -4.08 15.46
CA GLY A 170 22.57 -5.05 16.48
C GLY A 170 21.31 -5.81 16.08
N ALA A 171 20.99 -6.89 16.80
CA ALA A 171 19.82 -7.71 16.47
C ALA A 171 18.52 -6.91 16.63
N ARG A 172 17.58 -7.06 15.69
CA ARG A 172 16.29 -6.35 15.65
C ARG A 172 15.18 -7.27 15.18
N PHE A 173 13.96 -6.97 15.59
CA PHE A 173 12.79 -7.62 15.01
C PHE A 173 12.56 -7.04 13.61
N VAL A 174 12.55 -7.91 12.61
CA VAL A 174 12.32 -7.57 11.20
C VAL A 174 11.35 -8.57 10.59
N GLU A 175 10.59 -8.15 9.59
CA GLU A 175 9.67 -9.03 8.89
C GLU A 175 10.43 -10.26 8.34
N ASN A 176 9.98 -11.45 8.75
CA ASN A 176 10.54 -12.74 8.37
C ASN A 176 9.44 -13.77 8.07
N THR A 177 8.24 -13.31 7.73
CA THR A 177 7.04 -14.13 7.47
C THR A 177 7.30 -15.30 6.53
N ARG A 178 8.10 -15.09 5.47
CA ARG A 178 8.41 -16.12 4.47
C ARG A 178 9.21 -17.31 5.02
N ALA A 179 9.87 -17.17 6.17
CA ALA A 179 10.53 -18.28 6.84
C ALA A 179 9.54 -19.25 7.51
N PHE A 180 8.25 -18.88 7.62
CA PHE A 180 7.21 -19.64 8.31
C PHE A 180 6.04 -20.04 7.40
N PRO A 181 6.27 -20.73 6.26
CA PRO A 181 5.21 -21.08 5.31
C PRO A 181 4.13 -21.97 5.95
N GLY A 182 4.50 -22.87 6.86
CA GLY A 182 3.56 -23.74 7.57
C GLY A 182 2.62 -22.96 8.51
N PHE A 183 3.11 -21.90 9.14
CA PHE A 183 2.25 -21.00 9.93
C PHE A 183 1.26 -20.26 9.03
N MET A 184 1.71 -19.69 7.90
CA MET A 184 0.81 -19.04 6.95
C MET A 184 -0.29 -19.97 6.43
N GLN A 185 0.07 -21.21 6.09
CA GLN A 185 -0.89 -22.23 5.64
C GLN A 185 -1.89 -22.57 6.75
N THR A 186 -1.42 -22.77 7.98
CA THR A 186 -2.29 -23.04 9.13
C THR A 186 -3.22 -21.87 9.42
N PHE A 187 -2.72 -20.63 9.34
CA PHE A 187 -3.52 -19.42 9.50
C PHE A 187 -4.64 -19.36 8.45
N ALA A 188 -4.30 -19.54 7.17
CA ALA A 188 -5.28 -19.55 6.09
C ALA A 188 -6.33 -20.67 6.27
N THR A 189 -5.92 -21.87 6.67
CA THR A 189 -6.84 -22.98 6.95
C THR A 189 -7.78 -22.67 8.12
N ARG A 190 -7.27 -22.11 9.22
CA ARG A 190 -8.09 -21.75 10.38
C ARG A 190 -9.08 -20.63 10.06
N MET A 191 -8.65 -19.63 9.30
CA MET A 191 -9.53 -18.54 8.86
C MET A 191 -10.69 -19.05 8.00
N ASN A 192 -10.47 -20.13 7.24
CA ASN A 192 -11.47 -20.75 6.38
C ASN A 192 -12.11 -22.02 7.00
N SER A 193 -12.06 -22.20 8.33
CA SER A 193 -12.69 -23.37 8.97
C SER A 193 -14.20 -23.19 9.20
N GLY A 194 -14.72 -21.97 9.05
CA GLY A 194 -16.15 -21.65 9.15
C GLY A 194 -16.80 -21.43 7.78
N ASP A 195 -17.81 -20.56 7.74
CA ASP A 195 -18.49 -20.18 6.50
C ASP A 195 -17.51 -19.49 5.53
N VAL A 196 -17.67 -19.77 4.25
CA VAL A 196 -16.82 -19.20 3.21
C VAL A 196 -17.17 -17.73 3.01
N PHE A 197 -16.17 -16.86 3.14
CA PHE A 197 -16.27 -15.44 2.87
C PHE A 197 -15.08 -14.96 2.02
N SER A 198 -15.24 -13.81 1.39
CA SER A 198 -14.32 -13.22 0.40
C SER A 198 -12.90 -13.01 0.93
N GLY A 199 -12.74 -12.40 2.11
CA GLY A 199 -11.44 -12.22 2.76
C GLY A 199 -10.72 -13.54 3.06
N GLY A 200 -11.44 -14.55 3.54
CA GLY A 200 -10.88 -15.89 3.79
C GLY A 200 -10.36 -16.54 2.51
N VAL A 201 -11.14 -16.46 1.43
CA VAL A 201 -10.76 -16.95 0.09
C VAL A 201 -9.51 -16.22 -0.42
N LEU A 202 -9.42 -14.91 -0.24
CA LEU A 202 -8.25 -14.12 -0.65
C LEU A 202 -7.00 -14.50 0.14
N VAL A 203 -7.10 -14.64 1.46
CA VAL A 203 -5.97 -15.09 2.30
C VAL A 203 -5.50 -16.48 1.87
N ALA A 204 -6.41 -17.38 1.52
CA ALA A 204 -6.08 -18.70 0.99
C ALA A 204 -5.41 -18.66 -0.39
N TYR A 205 -5.83 -17.76 -1.29
CA TYR A 205 -5.17 -17.53 -2.58
C TYR A 205 -3.77 -16.94 -2.39
N ALA A 206 -3.65 -15.84 -1.65
CA ALA A 206 -2.41 -15.13 -1.38
C ALA A 206 -1.37 -16.03 -0.68
N THR A 207 -1.80 -16.82 0.30
CA THR A 207 -0.92 -17.80 0.96
C THR A 207 -0.34 -18.82 -0.03
N ARG A 208 -1.13 -19.26 -1.02
CA ARG A 208 -0.64 -20.15 -2.08
C ARG A 208 0.31 -19.43 -3.03
N VAL A 209 0.02 -18.18 -3.42
CA VAL A 209 0.97 -17.37 -4.22
C VAL A 209 2.33 -17.29 -3.50
N LEU A 210 2.31 -17.08 -2.18
CA LEU A 210 3.50 -16.89 -1.38
C LEU A 210 4.28 -18.18 -1.09
N THR A 211 3.59 -19.31 -0.89
CA THR A 211 4.20 -20.58 -0.43
C THR A 211 4.34 -21.65 -1.51
N GLN A 212 3.54 -21.56 -2.59
CA GLN A 212 3.47 -22.58 -3.67
C GLN A 212 3.65 -21.96 -5.07
N GLY A 213 3.54 -20.63 -5.18
CA GLY A 213 3.68 -19.88 -6.43
C GLY A 213 2.34 -19.60 -7.12
N ALA A 214 2.35 -18.64 -8.05
CA ALA A 214 1.14 -18.13 -8.71
C ALA A 214 0.37 -19.22 -9.48
N ALA A 215 1.06 -20.10 -10.20
CA ALA A 215 0.40 -21.17 -10.97
C ALA A 215 -0.40 -22.15 -10.07
N ALA A 216 0.13 -22.47 -8.88
CA ALA A 216 -0.58 -23.31 -7.92
C ALA A 216 -1.80 -22.58 -7.31
N ALA A 217 -1.67 -21.28 -7.04
CA ALA A 217 -2.77 -20.45 -6.57
C ALA A 217 -3.88 -20.35 -7.63
N ASP A 218 -3.54 -20.13 -8.90
CA ASP A 218 -4.47 -20.06 -10.01
C ASP A 218 -5.20 -21.39 -10.22
N ALA A 219 -4.49 -22.52 -10.15
CA ALA A 219 -5.10 -23.84 -10.23
C ALA A 219 -6.11 -24.09 -9.10
N TRP A 220 -5.79 -23.67 -7.87
CA TRP A 220 -6.71 -23.73 -6.74
C TRP A 220 -7.92 -22.79 -6.92
N ALA A 221 -7.71 -21.59 -7.48
CA ALA A 221 -8.78 -20.62 -7.76
C ALA A 221 -9.82 -21.18 -8.74
N GLN A 222 -9.40 -21.99 -9.72
CA GLN A 222 -10.32 -22.65 -10.67
C GLN A 222 -11.28 -23.64 -10.00
N GLY A 223 -10.87 -24.21 -8.85
CA GLY A 223 -11.71 -25.11 -8.05
C GLY A 223 -12.70 -24.42 -7.12
N GLN A 224 -12.68 -23.08 -7.03
CA GLN A 224 -13.59 -22.34 -6.15
C GLN A 224 -15.02 -22.25 -6.74
N PRO A 225 -16.05 -22.04 -5.88
CA PRO A 225 -17.39 -21.70 -6.34
C PRO A 225 -17.39 -20.52 -7.32
N GLN A 226 -18.39 -20.48 -8.21
CA GLN A 226 -18.44 -19.54 -9.32
C GLN A 226 -18.19 -18.07 -8.95
N PRO A 227 -18.79 -17.47 -7.90
CA PRO A 227 -18.56 -16.05 -7.60
C PRO A 227 -17.11 -15.78 -7.21
N TYR A 228 -16.52 -16.62 -6.37
CA TYR A 228 -15.12 -16.50 -5.96
C TYR A 228 -14.12 -16.79 -7.08
N ARG A 229 -14.42 -17.77 -7.95
CA ARG A 229 -13.58 -18.05 -9.12
C ARG A 229 -13.56 -16.88 -10.08
N ALA A 230 -14.71 -16.28 -10.37
CA ALA A 230 -14.80 -15.09 -11.23
C ALA A 230 -14.07 -13.89 -10.60
N TRP A 231 -14.28 -13.68 -9.29
CA TRP A 231 -13.61 -12.63 -8.53
C TRP A 231 -12.08 -12.78 -8.51
N LEU A 232 -11.56 -13.97 -8.21
CA LEU A 232 -10.11 -14.24 -8.27
C LEU A 232 -9.57 -14.16 -9.71
N ALA A 233 -10.35 -14.54 -10.71
CA ALA A 233 -9.98 -14.31 -12.10
C ALA A 233 -9.90 -12.81 -12.43
N ASN A 234 -10.70 -11.95 -11.77
CA ASN A 234 -10.69 -10.49 -11.89
C ASN A 234 -9.56 -9.81 -11.10
N TYR A 235 -9.23 -10.25 -9.89
CA TYR A 235 -8.29 -9.55 -9.01
C TYR A 235 -6.96 -10.28 -8.76
N GLY A 236 -6.84 -11.56 -9.10
CA GLY A 236 -5.62 -12.36 -8.89
C GLY A 236 -4.33 -11.73 -9.41
N PRO A 237 -4.29 -11.12 -10.62
CA PRO A 237 -3.11 -10.41 -11.10
C PRO A 237 -2.69 -9.23 -10.20
N ASP A 238 -3.66 -8.47 -9.67
CA ASP A 238 -3.41 -7.33 -8.76
C ASP A 238 -2.88 -7.85 -7.43
N VAL A 239 -3.52 -8.86 -6.87
CA VAL A 239 -3.06 -9.56 -5.65
C VAL A 239 -1.61 -10.04 -5.83
N GLY A 240 -1.28 -10.61 -6.98
CA GLY A 240 0.09 -11.02 -7.29
C GLY A 240 1.09 -9.87 -7.28
N GLN A 241 0.70 -8.69 -7.80
CA GLN A 241 1.52 -7.49 -7.79
C GLN A 241 1.66 -6.90 -6.38
N ASP A 242 0.58 -6.83 -5.61
CA ASP A 242 0.56 -6.32 -4.24
C ASP A 242 1.30 -7.23 -3.25
N LEU A 243 1.46 -8.51 -3.61
CA LEU A 243 2.31 -9.47 -2.88
C LEU A 243 3.77 -9.45 -3.31
N SER A 244 4.13 -8.64 -4.31
CA SER A 244 5.48 -8.65 -4.88
C SER A 244 6.53 -8.34 -3.83
N ASP A 245 6.25 -7.44 -2.88
CA ASP A 245 7.14 -7.00 -1.81
C ASP A 245 6.89 -7.66 -0.45
N PHE A 246 5.87 -8.51 -0.31
CA PHE A 246 5.53 -9.20 0.94
C PHE A 246 6.77 -9.91 1.50
N GLY A 247 7.11 -9.75 2.78
CA GLY A 247 8.32 -10.33 3.37
C GLY A 247 9.62 -9.57 3.04
N MET A 248 9.55 -8.43 2.36
CA MET A 248 10.72 -7.69 1.89
C MET A 248 10.73 -6.21 2.28
N TRP A 249 9.69 -5.72 2.94
CA TRP A 249 9.59 -4.31 3.35
C TRP A 249 10.73 -3.87 4.28
N ASP A 250 11.21 -4.76 5.14
CA ASP A 250 12.32 -4.50 6.08
C ASP A 250 13.70 -4.84 5.53
N TRP A 251 13.84 -5.21 4.25
CA TRP A 251 15.15 -5.46 3.64
C TRP A 251 16.09 -4.26 3.71
N PRO A 252 15.65 -3.00 3.55
CA PRO A 252 16.47 -1.84 3.84
C PRO A 252 17.02 -1.84 5.26
N THR A 253 16.18 -2.10 6.27
CA THR A 253 16.58 -2.17 7.68
C THR A 253 17.61 -3.27 7.92
N ARG A 254 17.39 -4.46 7.34
CA ARG A 254 18.32 -5.59 7.41
C ARG A 254 19.67 -5.28 6.75
N ALA A 255 19.68 -4.38 5.77
CA ALA A 255 20.90 -3.88 5.13
C ALA A 255 21.51 -2.64 5.82
N GLY A 256 21.02 -2.26 7.01
CA GLY A 256 21.59 -1.17 7.83
C GLY A 256 20.97 0.21 7.62
N VAL A 257 19.86 0.31 6.89
CA VAL A 257 19.08 1.55 6.84
C VAL A 257 18.38 1.77 8.18
N ASN A 258 18.21 3.03 8.58
CA ASN A 258 17.44 3.37 9.77
C ASN A 258 16.02 2.76 9.66
N ALA A 259 15.60 2.02 10.69
CA ALA A 259 14.30 1.34 10.73
C ALA A 259 13.10 2.31 10.69
N ASP A 260 13.30 3.57 11.08
CA ASP A 260 12.27 4.61 11.04
C ASP A 260 12.26 5.39 9.70
N ALA A 261 13.17 5.09 8.77
CA ALA A 261 13.17 5.75 7.48
C ALA A 261 11.94 5.34 6.67
N GLY A 262 11.24 6.34 6.11
CA GLY A 262 10.21 6.12 5.10
C GLY A 262 10.78 5.29 3.96
N ARG A 263 10.08 4.24 3.56
CA ARG A 263 10.54 3.30 2.54
C ARG A 263 9.37 2.71 1.79
N GLY A 264 9.68 2.02 0.71
CA GLY A 264 8.75 1.18 -0.01
C GLY A 264 9.33 0.79 -1.37
N GLY A 265 8.64 -0.05 -2.12
CA GLY A 265 9.26 -0.65 -3.29
C GLY A 265 8.44 -1.75 -3.89
N ILE A 266 9.09 -2.51 -4.76
CA ILE A 266 8.51 -3.67 -5.43
C ILE A 266 9.50 -4.84 -5.37
N GLY A 267 8.97 -6.05 -5.25
CA GLY A 267 9.79 -7.25 -5.34
C GLY A 267 9.74 -7.89 -6.73
N GLY A 268 10.80 -8.60 -7.08
CA GLY A 268 10.89 -9.26 -8.38
C GLY A 268 12.17 -10.07 -8.57
N ALA A 269 12.20 -10.89 -9.61
CA ALA A 269 13.33 -11.61 -10.13
C ALA A 269 14.14 -10.76 -11.13
N PHE A 270 14.68 -9.64 -10.64
CA PHE A 270 15.30 -8.61 -11.48
C PHE A 270 16.61 -9.03 -12.16
N LEU A 271 17.39 -9.89 -11.50
CA LEU A 271 18.71 -10.33 -11.98
C LEU A 271 18.66 -11.72 -12.61
N THR A 272 18.04 -12.66 -11.90
CA THR A 272 18.00 -14.08 -12.29
C THR A 272 16.57 -14.59 -12.07
N PRO A 273 15.94 -15.23 -13.07
CA PRO A 273 14.63 -15.84 -12.92
C PRO A 273 14.52 -16.70 -11.65
N GLY A 274 13.42 -16.54 -10.91
CA GLY A 274 13.19 -17.27 -9.66
C GLY A 274 13.97 -16.77 -8.44
N THR A 275 14.99 -15.92 -8.61
CA THR A 275 15.75 -15.34 -7.49
C THR A 275 15.17 -13.98 -7.11
N ARG A 276 14.51 -13.92 -5.95
CA ARG A 276 13.86 -12.70 -5.46
C ARG A 276 14.90 -11.63 -5.08
N ALA A 277 14.58 -10.40 -5.44
CA ALA A 277 15.24 -9.19 -4.99
C ALA A 277 14.20 -8.10 -4.76
N TYR A 278 14.57 -7.07 -4.00
CA TYR A 278 13.69 -5.96 -3.66
C TYR A 278 14.25 -4.66 -4.25
N LEU A 279 13.50 -4.03 -5.15
CA LEU A 279 13.82 -2.69 -5.66
C LEU A 279 13.19 -1.67 -4.71
N GLY A 280 13.95 -1.32 -3.67
CA GLY A 280 13.47 -0.51 -2.56
C GLY A 280 13.93 0.94 -2.66
N GLN A 281 13.01 1.86 -2.42
CA GLN A 281 13.27 3.27 -2.20
C GLN A 281 13.34 3.56 -0.71
N VAL A 282 14.33 4.36 -0.30
CA VAL A 282 14.46 4.90 1.06
C VAL A 282 14.39 6.41 0.97
N ILE A 283 13.46 7.01 1.71
CA ILE A 283 13.19 8.44 1.77
C ILE A 283 14.06 9.04 2.87
N GLY A 284 15.08 9.80 2.46
CA GLY A 284 15.88 10.62 3.36
C GLY A 284 15.29 12.01 3.56
N ARG A 285 16.04 12.88 4.25
CA ARG A 285 15.62 14.26 4.52
C ARG A 285 15.45 15.09 3.24
N ASP A 286 16.45 15.04 2.36
CA ASP A 286 16.55 15.89 1.17
C ASP A 286 16.44 15.10 -0.15
N ALA A 287 16.63 13.79 -0.09
CA ALA A 287 16.59 12.92 -1.26
C ALA A 287 16.06 11.51 -0.91
N ALA A 288 15.39 10.90 -1.88
CA ALA A 288 15.02 9.50 -1.85
C ALA A 288 15.98 8.72 -2.75
N THR A 289 16.48 7.58 -2.26
CA THR A 289 17.41 6.73 -3.00
C THR A 289 16.77 5.39 -3.32
N LEU A 290 16.86 4.96 -4.58
CA LEU A 290 16.44 3.65 -5.04
C LEU A 290 17.65 2.71 -5.08
N ARG A 291 17.51 1.52 -4.49
CA ARG A 291 18.54 0.48 -4.45
C ARG A 291 17.94 -0.89 -4.71
N LEU A 292 18.77 -1.81 -5.18
CA LEU A 292 18.43 -3.24 -5.24
C LEU A 292 18.96 -3.94 -3.99
N TYR A 293 18.06 -4.52 -3.20
CA TYR A 293 18.39 -5.34 -2.03
C TYR A 293 18.28 -6.81 -2.40
N ARG A 294 19.20 -7.64 -1.91
CA ARG A 294 19.29 -9.06 -2.26
C ARG A 294 19.60 -9.90 -1.03
N ALA A 295 19.01 -11.09 -0.96
CA ALA A 295 19.42 -12.08 0.03
C ALA A 295 20.81 -12.64 -0.32
N GLN A 296 21.65 -12.81 0.71
CA GLN A 296 22.94 -13.49 0.64
C GLN A 296 23.05 -14.42 1.85
N GLY A 297 22.57 -15.66 1.69
CA GLY A 297 22.34 -16.56 2.81
C GLY A 297 21.23 -16.02 3.71
N ALA A 298 21.50 -15.87 5.01
CA ALA A 298 20.57 -15.27 5.98
C ALA A 298 20.59 -13.72 5.97
N GLU A 299 21.62 -13.12 5.37
CA GLU A 299 21.81 -11.67 5.33
C GLU A 299 21.09 -11.02 4.16
N VAL A 300 20.84 -9.71 4.26
CA VAL A 300 20.37 -8.89 3.14
C VAL A 300 21.43 -7.83 2.84
N VAL A 301 21.85 -7.78 1.57
CA VAL A 301 22.83 -6.81 1.09
C VAL A 301 22.17 -5.76 0.21
N ALA A 302 22.52 -4.50 0.44
CA ALA A 302 22.14 -3.39 -0.42
C ALA A 302 23.15 -3.23 -1.57
N GLY A 303 22.65 -3.11 -2.79
CA GLY A 303 23.43 -2.67 -3.94
C GLY A 303 23.79 -1.18 -3.91
N PRO A 304 24.49 -0.67 -4.93
CA PRO A 304 24.74 0.76 -5.08
C PRO A 304 23.43 1.54 -5.24
N VAL A 305 23.49 2.87 -5.06
CA VAL A 305 22.37 3.77 -5.40
C VAL A 305 22.16 3.71 -6.90
N LEU A 306 20.97 3.26 -7.31
CA LEU A 306 20.57 3.16 -8.72
C LEU A 306 19.96 4.46 -9.23
N LEU A 307 19.26 5.18 -8.35
CA LEU A 307 18.65 6.47 -8.63
C LEU A 307 18.59 7.28 -7.34
N SER A 308 18.83 8.59 -7.43
CA SER A 308 18.56 9.55 -6.36
C SER A 308 17.65 10.63 -6.90
N VAL A 309 16.58 10.93 -6.16
CA VAL A 309 15.62 11.98 -6.52
C VAL A 309 15.42 12.93 -5.35
N PRO A 310 15.23 14.24 -5.61
CA PRO A 310 14.95 15.19 -4.54
C PRO A 310 13.62 14.84 -3.86
N VAL A 311 13.56 15.04 -2.55
CA VAL A 311 12.34 14.97 -1.75
C VAL A 311 11.86 16.38 -1.52
N THR A 312 10.64 16.67 -1.94
CA THR A 312 9.93 17.89 -1.54
C THR A 312 8.98 17.57 -0.39
N ARG A 313 8.35 18.57 0.21
CA ARG A 313 7.30 18.38 1.21
C ARG A 313 6.02 19.06 0.77
N ASP A 314 4.88 18.45 1.05
CA ASP A 314 3.58 19.07 0.82
C ASP A 314 3.22 20.08 1.93
N GLY A 315 2.00 20.60 1.90
CA GLY A 315 1.52 21.57 2.89
C GLY A 315 1.42 21.02 4.32
N TYR A 316 1.44 19.70 4.49
CA TYR A 316 1.43 19.02 5.79
C TYR A 316 2.85 18.62 6.24
N GLY A 317 3.87 18.89 5.42
CA GLY A 317 5.24 18.51 5.71
C GLY A 317 5.57 17.07 5.30
N GLU A 318 4.63 16.35 4.66
CA GLU A 318 4.84 14.96 4.24
C GLU A 318 5.77 14.89 3.02
N PRO A 319 6.68 13.90 2.95
CA PRO A 319 7.60 13.79 1.84
C PRO A 319 6.89 13.43 0.55
N VAL A 320 7.08 14.27 -0.48
CA VAL A 320 6.61 14.03 -1.84
C VAL A 320 7.80 13.58 -2.67
N VAL A 321 7.73 12.33 -3.17
CA VAL A 321 8.76 11.76 -4.03
C VAL A 321 8.25 11.71 -5.48
N PRO A 322 8.92 12.39 -6.43
CA PRO A 322 8.40 12.50 -7.78
C PRO A 322 8.69 11.27 -8.65
N VAL A 323 9.52 10.33 -8.17
CA VAL A 323 9.77 9.05 -8.86
C VAL A 323 9.60 7.89 -7.88
N TRP A 324 8.77 6.91 -8.22
CA TRP A 324 8.49 5.75 -7.36
C TRP A 324 8.39 4.45 -8.16
N PRO A 325 8.98 3.33 -7.72
CA PRO A 325 8.78 2.02 -8.35
C PRO A 325 7.33 1.54 -8.15
N THR A 326 6.56 1.43 -9.24
CA THR A 326 5.10 1.20 -9.15
C THR A 326 4.69 -0.22 -9.49
N THR A 327 5.39 -0.90 -10.39
CA THR A 327 4.95 -2.21 -10.89
C THR A 327 6.14 -3.07 -11.29
N THR A 328 6.09 -4.34 -10.91
CA THR A 328 7.01 -5.38 -11.39
C THR A 328 6.44 -5.97 -12.68
N VAL A 329 7.23 -6.00 -13.75
CA VAL A 329 6.81 -6.51 -15.05
C VAL A 329 7.45 -7.86 -15.32
N ARG A 330 6.65 -8.92 -15.22
CA ARG A 330 7.09 -10.28 -15.53
C ARG A 330 7.23 -10.48 -17.03
N ARG A 331 8.45 -10.81 -17.46
CA ARG A 331 8.76 -11.26 -18.83
C ARG A 331 8.45 -12.74 -19.00
N ALA A 332 8.18 -13.16 -20.23
CA ALA A 332 8.05 -14.58 -20.60
C ALA A 332 9.29 -15.42 -20.21
N SER A 333 10.48 -14.81 -20.17
CA SER A 333 11.73 -15.46 -19.74
C SER A 333 11.81 -15.74 -18.22
N GLY A 334 10.83 -15.28 -17.44
CA GLY A 334 10.83 -15.40 -15.98
C GLY A 334 11.66 -14.33 -15.25
N ARG A 335 12.40 -13.48 -15.98
CA ARG A 335 13.03 -12.28 -15.44
C ARG A 335 11.99 -11.17 -15.27
N ASP A 336 12.17 -10.34 -14.26
CA ASP A 336 11.35 -9.16 -14.03
C ASP A 336 12.08 -7.88 -14.45
N ASP A 337 11.35 -6.96 -15.08
CA ASP A 337 11.72 -5.55 -15.21
C ASP A 337 10.80 -4.70 -14.31
N ALA A 338 10.99 -3.38 -14.29
CA ALA A 338 10.20 -2.49 -13.44
C ALA A 338 9.62 -1.32 -14.23
N LEU A 339 8.45 -0.84 -13.82
CA LEU A 339 7.95 0.48 -14.19
C LEU A 339 8.18 1.43 -13.01
N LEU A 340 8.84 2.56 -13.27
CA LEU A 340 8.92 3.68 -12.32
C LEU A 340 7.93 4.75 -12.74
N ARG A 341 7.02 5.13 -11.85
CA ARG A 341 6.18 6.31 -12.04
C ARG A 341 7.02 7.56 -11.85
N ASP A 342 7.08 8.44 -12.84
CA ASP A 342 7.84 9.70 -12.81
C ASP A 342 6.89 10.88 -13.08
N THR A 343 6.81 11.81 -12.14
CA THR A 343 5.95 13.00 -12.21
C THR A 343 6.74 14.31 -12.30
N ARG A 344 8.07 14.26 -12.48
CA ARG A 344 8.93 15.45 -12.49
C ARG A 344 8.56 16.47 -13.59
N SER A 345 7.96 16.02 -14.68
CA SER A 345 7.53 16.90 -15.78
C SER A 345 6.14 17.52 -15.58
N GLY A 346 5.47 17.29 -14.44
CA GLY A 346 4.10 17.73 -14.19
C GLY A 346 3.01 16.89 -14.89
N SER A 347 3.41 15.82 -15.57
CA SER A 347 2.53 14.78 -16.10
C SER A 347 3.13 13.42 -15.73
N VAL A 348 2.28 12.41 -15.57
CA VAL A 348 2.73 11.06 -15.25
C VAL A 348 3.43 10.45 -16.47
N ARG A 349 4.64 9.93 -16.26
CA ARG A 349 5.34 9.05 -17.18
C ARG A 349 5.65 7.74 -16.48
N TYR A 350 5.61 6.63 -17.20
CA TYR A 350 6.11 5.36 -16.70
C TYR A 350 7.44 5.07 -17.38
N LEU A 351 8.51 4.99 -16.59
CA LEU A 351 9.86 4.68 -17.06
C LEU A 351 10.06 3.17 -16.96
N PRO A 352 10.12 2.45 -18.09
CA PRO A 352 10.41 1.03 -18.08
C PRO A 352 11.91 0.83 -17.93
N VAL A 353 12.31 0.16 -16.87
CA VAL A 353 13.73 -0.02 -16.53
C VAL A 353 14.07 -1.49 -16.39
N ARG A 354 15.21 -1.85 -16.98
CA ARG A 354 15.90 -3.10 -16.71
C ARG A 354 16.87 -2.90 -15.56
N VAL A 355 16.65 -3.63 -14.49
CA VAL A 355 17.50 -3.57 -13.30
C VAL A 355 18.65 -4.57 -13.44
N SER A 356 19.85 -4.12 -13.11
CA SER A 356 21.08 -4.93 -13.01
C SER A 356 21.71 -4.76 -11.62
N ALA A 357 22.74 -5.54 -11.31
CA ALA A 357 23.38 -5.47 -9.99
C ALA A 357 24.01 -4.09 -9.69
N GLY A 358 24.45 -3.36 -10.73
CA GLY A 358 25.16 -2.09 -10.59
C GLY A 358 24.43 -0.87 -11.17
N GLY A 359 23.26 -1.03 -11.78
CA GLY A 359 22.60 0.06 -12.48
C GLY A 359 21.22 -0.28 -13.01
N MET A 360 20.56 0.72 -13.61
CA MET A 360 19.30 0.56 -14.33
C MET A 360 19.45 1.09 -15.74
N THR A 361 18.82 0.42 -16.70
CA THR A 361 18.80 0.85 -18.10
C THR A 361 17.36 1.07 -18.53
N GLU A 362 17.04 2.27 -19.03
CA GLU A 362 15.73 2.55 -19.61
C GLU A 362 15.53 1.77 -20.91
N LEU A 363 14.37 1.14 -21.05
CA LEU A 363 14.01 0.28 -22.17
C LEU A 363 13.29 1.06 -23.27
N LYS A 364 14.03 1.88 -24.02
CA LYS A 364 13.45 2.81 -25.02
C LYS A 364 12.98 2.15 -26.32
N ASP A 365 13.79 1.22 -26.86
CA ASP A 365 13.49 0.40 -28.05
C ASP A 365 13.17 -1.04 -27.63
N ASP A 366 12.14 -1.16 -26.79
CA ASP A 366 11.65 -2.42 -26.24
C ASP A 366 10.11 -2.38 -26.28
N ALA A 367 9.47 -3.56 -26.37
CA ALA A 367 8.02 -3.66 -26.32
C ALA A 367 7.45 -2.99 -25.06
N LEU A 368 8.10 -3.19 -23.90
CA LEU A 368 7.71 -2.53 -22.65
C LEU A 368 7.85 -1.00 -22.72
N GLY A 369 8.84 -0.52 -23.47
CA GLY A 369 9.05 0.88 -23.82
C GLY A 369 7.81 1.52 -24.45
N VAL A 370 7.27 0.84 -25.47
CA VAL A 370 6.07 1.30 -26.18
C VAL A 370 4.83 1.19 -25.30
N THR A 371 4.64 0.06 -24.60
CA THR A 371 3.51 -0.13 -23.68
C THR A 371 3.50 0.95 -22.60
N ALA A 372 4.64 1.25 -21.98
CA ALA A 372 4.74 2.27 -20.92
C ALA A 372 4.41 3.69 -21.43
N ARG A 373 4.75 4.01 -22.69
CA ARG A 373 4.36 5.28 -23.31
C ARG A 373 2.84 5.37 -23.51
N LEU A 374 2.23 4.32 -24.05
CA LEU A 374 0.78 4.26 -24.21
C LEU A 374 0.07 4.43 -22.86
N LEU A 375 0.49 3.69 -21.82
CA LEU A 375 -0.08 3.81 -20.47
C LEU A 375 0.12 5.21 -19.89
N GLY A 376 1.29 5.80 -20.09
CA GLY A 376 1.60 7.15 -19.63
C GLY A 376 0.73 8.23 -20.29
N ASP A 377 0.53 8.13 -21.60
CA ASP A 377 -0.32 9.08 -22.33
C ASP A 377 -1.79 8.97 -21.93
N LEU A 378 -2.32 7.75 -21.78
CA LEU A 378 -3.70 7.53 -21.30
C LEU A 378 -3.90 8.00 -19.85
N SER A 379 -3.00 7.65 -18.93
CA SER A 379 -3.02 8.19 -17.55
C SER A 379 -2.90 9.73 -17.53
N GLY A 380 -2.09 10.29 -18.44
CA GLY A 380 -1.91 11.75 -18.56
C GLY A 380 -3.18 12.45 -19.03
N VAL A 381 -3.89 11.90 -20.01
CA VAL A 381 -5.21 12.39 -20.44
C VAL A 381 -6.18 12.32 -19.27
N ALA A 382 -6.31 11.15 -18.64
CA ALA A 382 -7.21 10.92 -17.51
C ALA A 382 -7.00 11.95 -16.38
N GLY A 383 -5.76 12.13 -15.94
CA GLY A 383 -5.44 13.09 -14.88
C GLY A 383 -5.76 14.53 -15.24
N HIS A 384 -5.57 14.94 -16.50
CA HIS A 384 -5.89 16.31 -16.92
C HIS A 384 -7.39 16.55 -17.10
N VAL A 385 -8.15 15.56 -17.59
CA VAL A 385 -9.61 15.62 -17.70
C VAL A 385 -10.26 15.64 -16.31
N ALA A 386 -9.87 14.73 -15.42
CA ALA A 386 -10.36 14.72 -14.04
C ALA A 386 -10.09 16.03 -13.30
N ALA A 387 -8.89 16.60 -13.47
CA ALA A 387 -8.52 17.85 -12.80
C ALA A 387 -9.45 19.04 -13.14
N GLN A 388 -10.21 18.99 -14.25
CA GLN A 388 -11.21 20.02 -14.58
C GLN A 388 -12.33 20.10 -13.52
N PHE A 389 -12.64 18.98 -12.88
CA PHE A 389 -13.75 18.83 -11.93
C PHE A 389 -13.32 19.02 -10.47
N ARG A 390 -12.05 19.33 -10.21
CA ARG A 390 -11.61 19.69 -8.85
C ARG A 390 -12.33 20.97 -8.40
N ASP A 391 -12.89 20.93 -7.19
CA ASP A 391 -13.53 22.06 -6.52
C ASP A 391 -12.52 23.12 -6.08
N VAL A 392 -12.02 23.89 -7.06
CA VAL A 392 -11.11 25.01 -6.86
C VAL A 392 -11.59 26.17 -7.72
N LYS A 393 -11.71 27.36 -7.10
CA LYS A 393 -12.00 28.60 -7.82
C LYS A 393 -10.87 28.92 -8.80
N ARG A 394 -11.21 29.03 -10.08
CA ARG A 394 -10.26 29.32 -11.17
C ARG A 394 -10.60 30.62 -11.86
N THR A 395 -9.59 31.44 -12.18
CA THR A 395 -9.75 32.58 -13.09
C THR A 395 -10.03 32.08 -14.52
N PRO A 396 -10.56 32.94 -15.42
CA PRO A 396 -10.73 32.59 -16.83
C PRO A 396 -9.43 32.10 -17.50
N GLU A 397 -8.29 32.69 -17.15
CA GLU A 397 -6.97 32.31 -17.66
C GLU A 397 -6.56 30.92 -17.18
N GLN A 398 -6.81 30.62 -15.90
CA GLN A 398 -6.56 29.28 -15.33
C GLN A 398 -7.46 28.22 -15.97
N GLN A 399 -8.73 28.55 -16.25
CA GLN A 399 -9.64 27.65 -16.97
C GLN A 399 -9.16 27.40 -18.42
N ALA A 400 -8.73 28.44 -19.12
CA ALA A 400 -8.16 28.31 -20.46
C ALA A 400 -6.90 27.45 -20.47
N GLU A 401 -6.01 27.62 -19.48
CA GLU A 401 -4.80 26.81 -19.32
C GLU A 401 -5.13 25.33 -19.04
N VAL A 402 -6.13 25.05 -18.21
CA VAL A 402 -6.60 23.68 -17.97
C VAL A 402 -7.12 23.04 -19.26
N LYS A 403 -7.95 23.74 -20.04
CA LYS A 403 -8.42 23.25 -21.35
C LYS A 403 -7.27 22.99 -22.32
N ARG A 404 -6.30 23.91 -22.38
CA ARG A 404 -5.10 23.75 -23.21
C ARG A 404 -4.29 22.51 -22.83
N ARG A 405 -4.14 22.23 -21.53
CA ARG A 405 -3.43 21.02 -21.04
C ARG A 405 -4.16 19.73 -21.43
N VAL A 406 -5.49 19.70 -21.33
CA VAL A 406 -6.29 18.56 -21.81
C VAL A 406 -6.10 18.37 -23.31
N GLN A 407 -6.24 19.42 -24.11
CA GLN A 407 -6.04 19.31 -25.55
C GLN A 407 -4.64 18.80 -25.90
N ALA A 408 -3.60 19.31 -25.24
CA ALA A 408 -2.23 18.87 -25.47
C ALA A 408 -2.02 17.39 -25.08
N ALA A 409 -2.69 16.90 -24.04
CA ALA A 409 -2.65 15.50 -23.66
C ALA A 409 -3.40 14.60 -24.67
N VAL A 410 -4.59 15.01 -25.08
CA VAL A 410 -5.39 14.31 -26.11
C VAL A 410 -4.61 14.21 -27.41
N THR A 411 -4.00 15.31 -27.88
CA THR A 411 -3.17 15.31 -29.09
C THR A 411 -2.00 14.33 -29.01
N ARG A 412 -1.35 14.18 -27.84
CA ARG A 412 -0.28 13.19 -27.66
C ARG A 412 -0.81 11.75 -27.68
N ALA A 413 -1.99 11.52 -27.12
CA ALA A 413 -2.59 10.19 -27.06
C ALA A 413 -3.31 9.76 -28.36
N GLN A 414 -3.66 10.71 -29.22
CA GLN A 414 -4.41 10.48 -30.47
C GLN A 414 -3.82 9.36 -31.35
N PRO A 415 -2.49 9.23 -31.55
CA PRO A 415 -1.92 8.18 -32.39
C PRO A 415 -2.25 6.76 -31.91
N TRP A 416 -2.47 6.55 -30.60
CA TRP A 416 -2.78 5.24 -30.04
C TRP A 416 -4.14 4.71 -30.50
N LEU A 417 -5.05 5.58 -30.95
CA LEU A 417 -6.37 5.17 -31.45
C LEU A 417 -6.29 4.39 -32.77
N ALA A 418 -5.19 4.48 -33.53
CA ALA A 418 -5.00 3.65 -34.73
C ALA A 418 -4.97 2.15 -34.40
N GLY A 419 -4.46 1.78 -33.21
CA GLY A 419 -4.43 0.40 -32.72
C GLY A 419 -5.69 -0.01 -31.95
N TRP A 420 -6.62 0.89 -31.65
CA TRP A 420 -7.78 0.55 -30.82
C TRP A 420 -8.73 -0.42 -31.55
N LYS A 421 -9.14 -1.50 -30.86
CA LYS A 421 -10.05 -2.54 -31.39
C LYS A 421 -11.29 -2.79 -30.52
N GLY A 422 -11.72 -1.80 -29.73
CA GLY A 422 -12.98 -1.93 -28.98
C GLY A 422 -14.23 -1.72 -29.85
N PRO A 423 -15.41 -2.07 -29.29
CA PRO A 423 -16.68 -1.99 -30.01
C PRO A 423 -17.14 -0.57 -30.31
N GLU A 424 -16.68 0.41 -29.51
CA GLU A 424 -17.02 1.83 -29.64
C GLU A 424 -15.75 2.67 -29.78
N ALA A 425 -15.88 3.90 -30.30
CA ALA A 425 -14.77 4.83 -30.37
C ALA A 425 -14.29 5.21 -28.95
N PHE A 426 -12.98 5.13 -28.72
CA PHE A 426 -12.40 5.46 -27.41
C PHE A 426 -12.34 6.98 -27.20
N ALA A 427 -13.21 7.53 -26.36
CA ALA A 427 -13.41 8.96 -26.19
C ALA A 427 -12.35 9.63 -25.30
N LEU A 428 -11.15 9.88 -25.84
CA LEU A 428 -10.02 10.49 -25.10
C LEU A 428 -10.41 11.78 -24.35
N GLU A 429 -11.20 12.66 -24.95
CA GLU A 429 -11.60 13.93 -24.33
C GLU A 429 -12.48 13.76 -23.07
N ARG A 430 -13.10 12.59 -22.92
CA ARG A 430 -13.93 12.23 -21.76
C ARG A 430 -13.23 11.27 -20.82
N LEU A 431 -12.05 10.74 -21.16
CA LEU A 431 -11.33 9.80 -20.30
C LEU A 431 -10.93 10.53 -19.02
N GLY A 432 -11.60 10.24 -17.91
CA GLY A 432 -11.38 10.87 -16.61
C GLY A 432 -10.71 9.96 -15.59
N ASN A 433 -10.69 8.66 -15.81
CA ASN A 433 -9.98 7.70 -14.99
C ASN A 433 -9.25 6.69 -15.87
N PHE A 434 -7.96 6.53 -15.65
CA PHE A 434 -7.14 5.50 -16.27
C PHE A 434 -6.00 5.11 -15.32
N THR A 435 -6.17 3.96 -14.65
CA THR A 435 -5.16 3.35 -13.79
C THR A 435 -4.89 1.92 -14.22
N PHE A 436 -3.75 1.38 -13.81
CA PHE A 436 -3.44 -0.03 -13.96
C PHE A 436 -2.76 -0.54 -12.70
N SER A 437 -2.98 -1.82 -12.40
CA SER A 437 -2.47 -2.43 -11.16
C SER A 437 -1.39 -3.47 -11.43
N SER A 438 -1.48 -4.20 -12.55
CA SER A 438 -0.52 -5.26 -12.91
C SER A 438 -0.11 -5.15 -14.37
N VAL A 439 1.12 -5.55 -14.72
CA VAL A 439 1.57 -5.62 -16.12
C VAL A 439 2.42 -6.87 -16.32
N ARG A 440 2.09 -7.66 -17.35
CA ARG A 440 2.84 -8.88 -17.73
C ARG A 440 3.09 -8.88 -19.23
N LEU A 441 4.29 -9.29 -19.63
CA LEU A 441 4.61 -9.59 -21.03
C LEU A 441 4.45 -11.10 -21.25
N LEU A 442 3.28 -11.51 -21.73
CA LEU A 442 2.94 -12.93 -21.94
C LEU A 442 3.72 -13.51 -23.12
N THR A 443 3.85 -12.73 -24.19
CA THR A 443 4.74 -13.02 -25.32
C THR A 443 5.82 -11.93 -25.36
N ASP A 444 7.08 -12.33 -25.52
CA ASP A 444 8.22 -11.41 -25.61
C ASP A 444 9.34 -12.01 -26.46
N THR A 445 9.14 -11.97 -27.77
CA THR A 445 10.09 -12.45 -28.79
C THR A 445 10.80 -11.27 -29.44
N PRO A 446 11.87 -11.47 -30.23
CA PRO A 446 12.56 -10.36 -30.90
C PRO A 446 11.71 -9.51 -31.86
N THR A 447 10.55 -10.02 -32.32
CA THR A 447 9.70 -9.37 -33.34
C THR A 447 8.24 -9.22 -32.94
N ARG A 448 7.78 -9.90 -31.90
CA ARG A 448 6.40 -9.84 -31.39
C ARG A 448 6.37 -9.86 -29.87
N ALA A 449 5.47 -9.09 -29.29
CA ALA A 449 5.22 -9.08 -27.87
C ALA A 449 3.73 -8.86 -27.59
N GLN A 450 3.27 -9.31 -26.43
CA GLN A 450 1.92 -9.08 -25.94
C GLN A 450 1.99 -8.69 -24.47
N ALA A 451 1.59 -7.47 -24.16
CA ALA A 451 1.43 -7.00 -22.80
C ALA A 451 -0.03 -7.20 -22.36
N VAL A 452 -0.23 -7.73 -21.16
CA VAL A 452 -1.54 -7.86 -20.52
C VAL A 452 -1.50 -7.21 -19.15
N MET A 453 -2.51 -6.39 -18.87
CA MET A 453 -2.62 -5.60 -17.65
C MET A 453 -4.06 -5.50 -17.17
N THR A 454 -4.23 -5.35 -15.88
CA THR A 454 -5.50 -4.98 -15.27
C THR A 454 -5.61 -3.46 -15.23
N THR A 455 -6.73 -2.93 -15.71
CA THR A 455 -6.92 -1.48 -15.87
C THR A 455 -8.28 -1.04 -15.39
N THR A 456 -8.37 0.10 -14.72
CA THR A 456 -9.63 0.79 -14.46
C THR A 456 -9.78 1.95 -15.44
N VAL A 457 -10.92 2.02 -16.12
CA VAL A 457 -11.21 3.03 -17.13
C VAL A 457 -12.55 3.70 -16.81
N GLY A 458 -12.56 5.02 -16.73
CA GLY A 458 -13.74 5.81 -16.41
C GLY A 458 -13.86 7.05 -17.29
N PHE A 459 -15.08 7.37 -17.68
CA PHE A 459 -15.38 8.51 -18.55
C PHE A 459 -16.24 9.53 -17.83
N THR A 460 -15.94 10.81 -18.03
CA THR A 460 -16.75 11.92 -17.55
C THR A 460 -18.03 12.03 -18.38
N ASP A 461 -19.08 12.57 -17.77
CA ASP A 461 -20.38 12.80 -18.40
C ASP A 461 -21.03 14.08 -17.85
N ALA A 462 -22.29 14.32 -18.21
CA ALA A 462 -23.03 15.50 -17.77
C ALA A 462 -23.30 15.54 -16.25
N LYS A 463 -23.12 14.44 -15.53
CA LYS A 463 -23.34 14.32 -14.08
C LYS A 463 -22.03 14.37 -13.28
N THR A 464 -20.88 14.35 -13.96
CA THR A 464 -19.58 14.41 -13.29
C THR A 464 -19.40 15.78 -12.64
N ASP A 465 -19.22 15.79 -11.32
CA ASP A 465 -19.07 16.98 -10.49
C ASP A 465 -17.81 16.96 -9.62
N SER A 466 -16.97 15.92 -9.78
CA SER A 466 -15.79 15.67 -8.96
C SER A 466 -14.61 15.13 -9.79
N GLU A 467 -13.38 15.36 -9.32
CA GLU A 467 -12.17 14.79 -9.92
C GLU A 467 -12.05 13.27 -9.70
N TYR A 468 -12.85 12.70 -8.80
CA TYR A 468 -12.92 11.26 -8.56
C TYR A 468 -13.88 10.59 -9.54
N VAL A 469 -13.43 10.47 -10.79
CA VAL A 469 -14.22 9.84 -11.85
C VAL A 469 -14.25 8.33 -11.62
N ASN A 470 -15.44 7.77 -11.39
CA ASN A 470 -15.64 6.33 -11.26
C ASN A 470 -15.23 5.62 -12.56
N GLY A 471 -14.71 4.40 -12.43
CA GLY A 471 -14.28 3.62 -13.58
C GLY A 471 -14.61 2.14 -13.43
N GLU A 472 -14.75 1.48 -14.56
CA GLU A 472 -14.97 0.04 -14.67
C GLU A 472 -13.65 -0.69 -14.88
N ARG A 473 -13.61 -1.97 -14.52
CA ARG A 473 -12.39 -2.78 -14.59
C ARG A 473 -12.33 -3.58 -15.89
N PHE A 474 -11.15 -3.60 -16.49
CA PHE A 474 -10.87 -4.26 -17.75
C PHE A 474 -9.57 -5.05 -17.70
N THR A 475 -9.50 -6.08 -18.54
CA THR A 475 -8.24 -6.65 -19.00
C THR A 475 -7.85 -5.87 -20.23
N MET A 476 -6.77 -5.13 -20.14
CA MET A 476 -6.18 -4.49 -21.30
C MET A 476 -5.12 -5.42 -21.88
N THR A 477 -5.24 -5.66 -23.20
CA THR A 477 -4.23 -6.39 -23.97
C THR A 477 -3.65 -5.43 -25.00
N VAL A 478 -2.33 -5.37 -25.10
CA VAL A 478 -1.59 -4.57 -26.08
C VAL A 478 -0.70 -5.52 -26.86
N ASP A 479 -1.00 -5.67 -28.15
CA ASP A 479 -0.22 -6.47 -29.08
C ASP A 479 0.78 -5.56 -29.81
N LEU A 480 2.03 -6.01 -29.86
CA LEU A 480 3.15 -5.26 -30.40
C LEU A 480 3.93 -6.08 -31.43
N ALA A 481 4.41 -5.40 -32.46
CA ALA A 481 5.32 -5.93 -33.45
C ALA A 481 6.54 -5.04 -33.59
N ARG A 482 7.68 -5.63 -33.99
CA ARG A 482 8.89 -4.89 -34.31
C ARG A 482 9.04 -4.76 -35.83
N GLY A 483 8.89 -3.54 -36.32
CA GLY A 483 9.13 -3.18 -37.72
C GLY A 483 10.51 -2.56 -37.94
N ALA A 484 10.73 -2.01 -39.13
CA ALA A 484 11.98 -1.33 -39.50
C ALA A 484 12.24 -0.07 -38.65
N GLN A 485 11.19 0.55 -38.11
CA GLN A 485 11.27 1.77 -37.29
C GLN A 485 11.30 1.48 -35.77
N GLY A 486 11.40 0.21 -35.37
CA GLY A 486 11.37 -0.23 -33.98
C GLY A 486 10.04 -0.89 -33.60
N TRP A 487 9.76 -0.93 -32.30
CA TRP A 487 8.53 -1.49 -31.76
C TRP A 487 7.33 -0.54 -31.94
N GLU A 488 6.19 -1.10 -32.32
CA GLU A 488 4.92 -0.39 -32.47
C GLU A 488 3.74 -1.22 -31.92
N VAL A 489 2.67 -0.53 -31.52
CA VAL A 489 1.40 -1.16 -31.15
C VAL A 489 0.68 -1.54 -32.43
N THR A 490 0.39 -2.83 -32.64
CA THR A 490 -0.44 -3.27 -33.77
C THR A 490 -1.91 -3.11 -33.44
N ASP A 491 -2.27 -3.50 -32.22
CA ASP A 491 -3.60 -3.32 -31.69
C ASP A 491 -3.64 -3.36 -30.16
N TRP A 492 -4.73 -2.86 -29.59
CA TRP A 492 -5.04 -3.01 -28.18
C TRP A 492 -6.54 -3.04 -27.94
N THR A 493 -6.94 -3.77 -26.89
CA THR A 493 -8.33 -4.03 -26.51
C THR A 493 -8.54 -3.82 -25.02
N LEU A 494 -9.80 -3.57 -24.66
CA LEU A 494 -10.28 -3.63 -23.28
C LEU A 494 -11.39 -4.68 -23.21
N VAL A 495 -11.16 -5.74 -22.43
CA VAL A 495 -12.17 -6.76 -22.16
C VAL A 495 -12.70 -6.55 -20.76
N PRO A 496 -14.01 -6.28 -20.56
CA PRO A 496 -14.58 -6.08 -19.23
C PRO A 496 -14.25 -7.24 -18.31
N ARG A 497 -13.87 -6.93 -17.07
CA ARG A 497 -13.70 -7.93 -16.02
C ARG A 497 -14.95 -7.91 -15.16
N THR A 498 -15.55 -9.08 -14.98
CA THR A 498 -16.76 -9.27 -14.18
C THR A 498 -16.43 -10.02 -12.88
N GLY A 499 -17.39 -10.09 -11.97
CA GLY A 499 -17.24 -10.81 -10.70
C GLY A 499 -16.75 -9.93 -9.57
N GLU A 500 -17.26 -8.70 -9.45
CA GLU A 500 -17.20 -7.99 -8.18
C GLU A 500 -18.06 -8.71 -7.15
N LEU A 501 -17.56 -8.80 -5.92
CA LEU A 501 -18.35 -9.31 -4.79
C LEU A 501 -19.13 -8.12 -4.25
N THR A 502 -20.17 -7.71 -4.96
CA THR A 502 -21.16 -6.80 -4.39
C THR A 502 -22.09 -7.66 -3.52
N GLU A 503 -22.15 -7.41 -2.22
CA GLU A 503 -23.30 -7.86 -1.43
C GLU A 503 -24.57 -7.30 -2.09
N GLU A 504 -25.57 -8.18 -2.32
CA GLU A 504 -26.94 -7.75 -2.60
C GLU A 504 -27.59 -7.13 -1.36
#